data_AF-A0A0L8C665-F1
#
_entry.id   AF-A0A0L8C665-F1
#
_cell.length_a   1.000
_cell.length_b   1.000
_cell.length_c   1.000
_cell.angle_alpha   90.00
_cell.angle_beta   90.00
_cell.angle_gamma   90.00
#
_symmetry.space_group_name_H-M   'P 1'
#
loop_
_entity.id
_entity.type
_entity.pdbx_description
1 polymer ?
#
loop_
_entity_poly.entity_id
_entity_poly.type
_entity_poly.pdbx_seq_one_letter_code
_entity_poly.pdbx_strand_id
1 'polypeptide(L)'
;MERTEPDRYLTTRNGIYFYKRRVPTLVVALDERQPIIRASLRTRDLAKARALRDGYERADDELWGALLCSDSAEAAKRRYEAAVRRVAALGFTYRTTMEIMQGETGAQILDRLRVLLEHKPNSPETNAVLGVVERPGVRLSEAFTVYVDKIAAPELTSKSDEQIRAWLKVKKRALKNFINLVGDKPIGEVTREDALRLYDLWSDRIAPPTDKEGKRRKPTHSASSGNRDIGNMRVLYQSYHEHLGVKNIDNPFDRLGFSDKHKKAKKRPPFPTDWITERILTADALGSLNDQARGIVLAMIDTGARPSELANLPPEKIVLNAPVPYIDIKTRLDEDEDGPREVKTVSSYRQIPLVGLALAVFRKHPNGFPRYRDHGSNLSATLNKHFKVHDLFPTERHKIYSLRHSFEDRMKVGGVDAELRMILMGHTSDRPEYGQGGSLEWQRDQLLRIALPFDPGIV
;
A
#
# COMPACT_ATOMS: atom_id res chain seq x y z
N MET A 1 -4.92 44.90 5.20
CA MET A 1 -3.89 45.15 6.22
C MET A 1 -4.58 45.25 7.57
N GLU A 2 -4.77 44.12 8.24
CA GLU A 2 -5.37 44.09 9.57
C GLU A 2 -4.33 44.58 10.58
N ARG A 3 -4.61 45.72 11.22
CA ARG A 3 -3.87 46.19 12.39
C ARG A 3 -4.18 45.22 13.54
N THR A 4 -3.38 44.16 13.67
CA THR A 4 -3.49 43.25 14.81
C THR A 4 -2.94 43.97 16.03
N GLU A 5 -3.83 44.59 16.82
CA GLU A 5 -3.46 45.07 18.15
C GLU A 5 -2.85 43.89 18.94
N PRO A 6 -1.59 43.99 19.38
CA PRO A 6 -0.89 42.87 20.02
C PRO A 6 -1.58 42.44 21.33
N ASP A 7 -2.26 43.38 21.99
CA ASP A 7 -2.96 43.20 23.26
C ASP A 7 -4.47 43.03 23.14
N ARG A 8 -4.99 42.72 21.93
CA ARG A 8 -6.42 42.44 21.73
C ARG A 8 -6.94 41.40 22.72
N TYR A 9 -8.18 41.54 23.15
CA TYR A 9 -8.80 40.62 24.12
C TYR A 9 -8.08 40.53 25.49
N LEU A 10 -7.05 41.34 25.77
CA LEU A 10 -6.47 41.46 27.10
C LEU A 10 -7.10 42.63 27.84
N THR A 11 -7.41 42.39 29.11
CA THR A 11 -7.79 43.43 30.07
C THR A 11 -7.05 43.21 31.37
N THR A 12 -6.80 44.25 32.16
CA THR A 12 -6.07 44.15 33.43
C THR A 12 -6.97 44.52 34.60
N ARG A 13 -6.90 43.75 35.68
CA ARG A 13 -7.53 44.08 36.96
C ARG A 13 -6.58 43.74 38.09
N ASN A 14 -6.28 44.72 38.95
CA ASN A 14 -5.33 44.58 40.07
C ASN A 14 -3.96 44.01 39.64
N GLY A 15 -3.47 44.44 38.49
CA GLY A 15 -2.18 43.99 37.91
C GLY A 15 -2.18 42.58 37.33
N ILE A 16 -3.30 41.85 37.35
CA ILE A 16 -3.44 40.53 36.73
C ILE A 16 -4.12 40.68 35.37
N TYR A 17 -3.61 40.00 34.34
CA TYR A 17 -4.22 39.96 33.01
C TYR A 17 -5.42 39.00 32.95
N PHE A 18 -6.43 39.42 32.20
CA PHE A 18 -7.66 38.69 31.91
C PHE A 18 -7.89 38.64 30.41
N TYR A 19 -8.28 37.47 29.92
CA TYR A 19 -8.84 37.30 28.59
C TYR A 19 -10.30 37.74 28.59
N LYS A 20 -10.65 38.64 27.67
CA LYS A 20 -11.99 39.20 27.50
C LYS A 20 -12.35 39.23 26.02
N ARG A 21 -13.26 38.35 25.60
CA ARG A 21 -13.70 38.25 24.21
C ARG A 21 -15.22 38.20 24.11
N ARG A 22 -15.79 38.88 23.12
CA ARG A 22 -17.23 38.84 22.85
C ARG A 22 -17.56 37.56 22.07
N VAL A 23 -18.64 36.88 22.45
CA VAL A 23 -19.15 35.73 21.70
C VAL A 23 -19.73 36.23 20.36
N PRO A 24 -19.32 35.70 19.19
CA PRO A 24 -19.83 36.13 17.90
C PRO A 24 -21.33 35.92 17.78
N THR A 25 -22.01 36.82 17.07
CA THR A 25 -23.48 36.80 16.89
C THR A 25 -23.98 35.47 16.30
N LEU A 26 -23.18 34.83 15.44
CA LEU A 26 -23.48 33.55 14.80
C LEU A 26 -23.63 32.38 15.79
N VAL A 27 -22.96 32.44 16.95
CA VAL A 27 -22.93 31.36 17.95
C VAL A 27 -23.44 31.79 19.32
N VAL A 28 -23.92 33.04 19.46
CA VAL A 28 -24.33 33.62 20.75
C VAL A 28 -25.47 32.86 21.42
N ALA A 29 -26.35 32.23 20.62
CA ALA A 29 -27.44 31.40 21.12
C ALA A 29 -27.00 29.96 21.50
N LEU A 30 -25.80 29.55 21.08
CA LEU A 30 -25.27 28.20 21.26
C LEU A 30 -24.19 28.11 22.34
N ASP A 31 -23.66 29.25 22.81
CA ASP A 31 -22.60 29.34 23.81
C ASP A 31 -23.12 30.03 25.08
N GLU A 32 -23.25 29.27 26.16
CA GLU A 32 -23.75 29.75 27.46
C GLU A 32 -22.86 30.83 28.10
N ARG A 33 -21.64 31.05 27.58
CA ARG A 33 -20.70 32.07 28.07
C ARG A 33 -21.01 33.47 27.50
N GLN A 34 -22.11 33.63 26.77
CA GLN A 34 -22.58 34.89 26.21
C GLN A 34 -22.91 35.96 27.29
N PRO A 35 -22.83 37.27 26.96
CA PRO A 35 -22.34 37.83 25.69
C PRO A 35 -20.82 38.04 25.65
N ILE A 36 -20.14 38.00 26.80
CA ILE A 36 -18.71 38.28 26.94
C ILE A 36 -18.06 37.21 27.82
N ILE A 37 -17.10 36.50 27.24
CA ILE A 37 -16.20 35.58 27.94
C ILE A 37 -15.20 36.41 28.74
N ARG A 38 -15.02 36.08 30.03
CA ARG A 38 -13.98 36.65 30.89
C ARG A 38 -13.26 35.53 31.64
N ALA A 39 -11.96 35.39 31.45
CA ALA A 39 -11.13 34.40 32.13
C ALA A 39 -9.86 35.07 32.67
N SER A 40 -9.46 34.76 33.91
CA SER A 40 -8.18 35.23 34.45
C SER A 40 -7.04 34.44 33.82
N LEU A 41 -5.99 35.13 33.36
CA LEU A 41 -4.77 34.50 32.84
C LEU A 41 -3.72 34.28 33.92
N ARG A 42 -4.00 34.70 35.17
CA ARG A 42 -3.17 34.45 36.37
C ARG A 42 -1.71 34.81 36.23
N THR A 43 -1.45 35.85 35.44
CA THR A 43 -0.11 36.36 35.20
C THR A 43 -0.13 37.87 35.26
N ARG A 44 0.95 38.43 35.79
CA ARG A 44 1.26 39.86 35.70
C ARG A 44 2.27 40.15 34.58
N ASP A 45 2.84 39.11 33.99
CA ASP A 45 3.74 39.18 32.85
C ASP A 45 2.91 39.24 31.55
N LEU A 46 3.12 40.33 30.80
CA LEU A 46 2.46 40.61 29.53
C LEU A 46 2.80 39.59 28.44
N ALA A 47 4.05 39.12 28.35
CA ALA A 47 4.45 38.15 27.34
C ALA A 47 3.74 36.81 27.57
N LYS A 48 3.72 36.36 28.82
CA LYS A 48 2.95 35.17 29.23
C LYS A 48 1.45 35.38 29.02
N ALA A 49 0.92 36.57 29.28
CA ALA A 49 -0.50 36.88 29.06
C ALA A 49 -0.87 36.78 27.57
N ARG A 50 -0.03 37.29 26.67
CA ARG A 50 -0.25 37.18 25.21
C ARG A 50 -0.27 35.73 24.74
N ALA A 51 0.69 34.92 25.18
CA ALA A 51 0.76 33.50 24.83
C ALA A 51 -0.49 32.73 25.29
N LEU A 52 -0.94 32.98 26.53
CA LEU A 52 -2.17 32.39 27.05
C LEU A 52 -3.40 32.89 26.29
N ARG A 53 -3.52 34.19 26.02
CA ARG A 53 -4.60 34.78 25.22
C ARG A 53 -4.70 34.12 23.85
N ASP A 54 -3.60 33.95 23.15
CA ASP A 54 -3.59 33.30 21.82
C ASP A 54 -4.10 31.85 21.90
N GLY A 55 -3.78 31.13 22.99
CA GLY A 55 -4.31 29.79 23.26
C GLY A 55 -5.82 29.78 23.49
N TYR A 56 -6.33 30.69 24.33
CA TYR A 56 -7.76 30.85 24.58
C TYR A 56 -8.55 31.30 23.34
N GLU A 57 -7.98 32.22 22.55
CA GLU A 57 -8.58 32.72 21.30
C GLU A 57 -8.78 31.58 20.30
N ARG A 58 -7.72 30.80 20.03
CA ARG A 58 -7.82 29.62 19.15
C ARG A 58 -8.78 28.56 19.71
N ALA A 59 -8.78 28.35 21.03
CA ALA A 59 -9.69 27.39 21.64
C ALA A 59 -11.17 27.82 21.53
N ASP A 60 -11.46 29.12 21.58
CA ASP A 60 -12.79 29.65 21.32
C ASP A 60 -13.17 29.55 19.84
N ASP A 61 -12.24 29.85 18.92
CA ASP A 61 -12.47 29.73 17.48
C ASP A 61 -12.86 28.29 17.08
N GLU A 62 -12.18 27.31 17.68
CA GLU A 62 -12.40 25.90 17.42
C GLU A 62 -13.70 25.40 18.04
N LEU A 63 -14.00 25.85 19.26
CA LEU A 63 -15.28 25.54 19.89
C LEU A 63 -16.45 26.12 19.10
N TRP A 64 -16.35 27.38 18.66
CA TRP A 64 -17.38 28.01 17.84
C TRP A 64 -17.48 27.36 16.46
N GLY A 65 -16.35 26.99 15.85
CA GLY A 65 -16.33 26.19 14.64
C GLY A 65 -17.04 24.84 14.83
N ALA A 66 -16.87 24.18 15.98
CA ALA A 66 -17.57 22.95 16.30
C ALA A 66 -19.08 23.14 16.50
N LEU A 67 -19.51 24.26 17.09
CA LEU A 67 -20.93 24.60 17.28
C LEU A 67 -21.64 24.88 15.94
N LEU A 68 -20.91 25.41 14.96
CA LEU A 68 -21.43 25.70 13.62
C LEU A 68 -21.31 24.53 12.65
N CYS A 69 -20.60 23.47 13.02
CA CYS A 69 -20.33 22.35 12.13
C CYS A 69 -21.50 21.34 12.13
N SER A 70 -22.03 21.04 10.94
CA SER A 70 -23.09 20.05 10.77
C SER A 70 -22.58 18.60 10.74
N ASP A 71 -21.29 18.38 10.44
CA ASP A 71 -20.65 17.07 10.47
C ASP A 71 -20.24 16.74 11.91
N SER A 72 -20.83 15.69 12.49
CA SER A 72 -20.60 15.29 13.87
C SER A 72 -19.15 14.88 14.16
N ALA A 73 -18.45 14.29 13.18
CA ALA A 73 -17.06 13.84 13.33
C ALA A 73 -16.09 15.03 13.31
N GLU A 74 -16.31 15.97 12.39
CA GLU A 74 -15.53 17.21 12.32
C GLU A 74 -15.81 18.11 13.54
N ALA A 75 -17.06 18.18 13.98
CA ALA A 75 -17.42 18.86 15.23
C ALA A 75 -16.72 18.21 16.45
N ALA A 76 -16.67 16.88 16.53
CA ALA A 76 -15.98 16.16 17.61
C ALA A 76 -14.47 16.45 17.60
N LYS A 77 -13.83 16.47 16.42
CA LYS A 77 -12.42 16.84 16.27
C LYS A 77 -12.16 18.25 16.79
N ARG A 78 -12.94 19.23 16.34
CA ARG A 78 -12.79 20.63 16.77
C ARG A 78 -13.02 20.82 18.27
N ARG A 79 -13.99 20.11 18.87
CA ARG A 79 -14.19 20.08 20.34
C ARG A 79 -12.96 19.53 21.07
N TYR A 80 -12.40 18.43 20.58
CA TYR A 80 -11.19 17.84 21.15
C TYR A 80 -10.00 18.80 21.05
N GLU A 81 -9.75 19.41 19.89
CA GLU A 81 -8.64 20.34 19.76
C GLU A 81 -8.85 21.61 20.60
N ALA A 82 -10.08 22.09 20.73
CA ALA A 82 -10.42 23.17 21.66
C ALA A 82 -10.08 22.78 23.11
N ALA A 83 -10.40 21.55 23.54
CA ALA A 83 -10.07 21.05 24.87
C ALA A 83 -8.55 20.95 25.09
N VAL A 84 -7.81 20.44 24.10
CA VAL A 84 -6.33 20.37 24.14
C VAL A 84 -5.72 21.75 24.32
N ARG A 85 -6.20 22.75 23.57
CA ARG A 85 -5.69 24.13 23.66
C ARG A 85 -6.04 24.78 25.01
N ARG A 86 -7.24 24.53 25.56
CA ARG A 86 -7.65 25.05 26.88
C ARG A 86 -6.79 24.49 28.01
N VAL A 87 -6.61 23.17 28.04
CA VAL A 87 -5.85 22.55 29.13
C VAL A 87 -4.37 22.94 29.08
N ALA A 88 -3.81 23.13 27.88
CA ALA A 88 -2.47 23.67 27.69
C ALA A 88 -2.35 25.11 28.21
N ALA A 89 -3.35 25.96 27.99
CA ALA A 89 -3.38 27.31 28.57
C ALA A 89 -3.52 27.32 30.10
N LEU A 90 -4.02 26.23 30.68
CA LEU A 90 -4.07 26.02 32.13
C LEU A 90 -2.79 25.37 32.69
N GLY A 91 -1.80 25.07 31.83
CA GLY A 91 -0.51 24.50 32.23
C GLY A 91 -0.48 22.97 32.28
N PHE A 92 -1.46 22.28 31.71
CA PHE A 92 -1.52 20.82 31.69
C PHE A 92 -1.43 20.27 30.27
N THR A 93 -1.00 19.01 30.15
CA THR A 93 -1.17 18.23 28.92
C THR A 93 -2.54 17.57 28.91
N TYR A 94 -3.20 17.57 27.76
CA TYR A 94 -4.48 16.87 27.61
C TYR A 94 -4.31 15.37 27.78
N ARG A 95 -5.17 14.80 28.60
CA ARG A 95 -5.33 13.37 28.82
C ARG A 95 -6.82 13.09 28.98
N THR A 96 -7.30 11.96 28.47
CA THR A 96 -8.69 11.53 28.75
C THR A 96 -8.82 11.15 30.22
N THR A 97 -10.06 11.10 30.73
CA THR A 97 -10.32 10.66 32.12
C THR A 97 -9.62 9.34 32.44
N MET A 98 -9.66 8.36 31.52
CA MET A 98 -9.01 7.06 31.72
C MET A 98 -7.48 7.17 31.78
N GLU A 99 -6.86 7.98 30.91
CA GLU A 99 -5.41 8.20 30.90
C GLU A 99 -4.91 8.95 32.15
N ILE A 100 -5.72 9.86 32.69
CA ILE A 100 -5.44 10.54 33.97
C ILE A 100 -5.45 9.50 35.09
N MET A 101 -6.49 8.66 35.16
CA MET A 101 -6.64 7.66 36.21
C MET A 101 -5.56 6.57 36.18
N GLN A 102 -5.10 6.19 35.00
CA GLN A 102 -4.07 5.17 34.84
C GLN A 102 -2.64 5.71 34.96
N GLY A 103 -2.42 6.98 34.60
CA GLY A 103 -1.08 7.47 34.28
C GLY A 103 -0.63 8.74 35.01
N GLU A 104 -1.46 9.34 35.86
CA GLU A 104 -1.07 10.48 36.68
C GLU A 104 -0.96 10.12 38.16
N THR A 105 0.00 10.75 38.84
CA THR A 105 0.20 10.60 40.30
C THR A 105 -0.84 11.39 41.08
N GLY A 106 -1.04 11.04 42.36
CA GLY A 106 -1.95 11.76 43.25
C GLY A 106 -1.67 13.27 43.34
N ALA A 107 -0.39 13.68 43.28
CA ALA A 107 -0.01 15.09 43.26
C ALA A 107 -0.48 15.83 41.99
N GLN A 108 -0.31 15.20 40.83
CA GLN A 108 -0.78 15.75 39.54
C GLN A 108 -2.30 15.86 39.49
N ILE A 109 -3.01 14.86 40.03
CA ILE A 109 -4.48 14.89 40.16
C ILE A 109 -4.92 16.04 41.07
N LEU A 110 -4.24 16.25 42.21
CA LEU A 110 -4.52 17.37 43.11
C LEU A 110 -4.32 18.73 42.43
N ASP A 111 -3.30 18.88 41.60
CA ASP A 111 -3.08 20.13 40.84
C ASP A 111 -4.21 20.39 39.83
N ARG A 112 -4.73 19.35 39.18
CA ARG A 112 -5.93 19.47 38.33
C ARG A 112 -7.14 19.88 39.16
N LEU A 113 -7.39 19.24 40.30
CA LEU A 113 -8.52 19.54 41.19
C LEU A 113 -8.48 21.00 41.69
N ARG A 114 -7.30 21.54 42.01
CA ARG A 114 -7.15 22.94 42.41
C ARG A 114 -7.63 23.90 41.33
N VAL A 115 -7.32 23.62 40.07
CA VAL A 115 -7.76 24.45 38.94
C VAL A 115 -9.28 24.34 38.72
N LEU A 116 -9.88 23.17 38.98
CA LEU A 116 -11.33 22.99 38.89
C LEU A 116 -12.12 23.85 39.87
N LEU A 117 -11.59 24.09 41.09
CA LEU A 117 -12.27 24.90 42.11
C LEU A 117 -12.50 26.36 41.67
N GLU A 118 -11.75 26.82 40.68
CA GLU A 118 -11.80 28.20 40.19
C GLU A 118 -12.62 28.34 38.90
N HIS A 119 -13.16 27.25 38.37
CA HIS A 119 -13.96 27.22 37.16
C HIS A 119 -15.38 26.69 37.44
N LYS A 120 -16.34 27.11 36.61
CA LYS A 120 -17.72 26.63 36.74
C LYS A 120 -17.79 25.13 36.40
N PRO A 121 -18.61 24.33 37.11
CA PRO A 121 -18.93 22.98 36.68
C PRO A 121 -19.41 22.96 35.22
N ASN A 122 -19.05 21.91 34.47
CA ASN A 122 -19.39 21.71 33.05
C ASN A 122 -18.93 22.81 32.08
N SER A 123 -18.08 23.76 32.52
CA SER A 123 -17.46 24.72 31.61
C SER A 123 -16.49 24.02 30.64
N PRO A 124 -16.22 24.60 29.46
CA PRO A 124 -15.20 24.07 28.53
C PRO A 124 -13.83 23.85 29.18
N GLU A 125 -13.45 24.70 30.13
CA GLU A 125 -12.21 24.58 30.92
C GLU A 125 -12.26 23.36 31.84
N THR A 126 -13.34 23.20 32.61
CA THR A 126 -13.57 22.04 33.49
C THR A 126 -13.55 20.73 32.69
N ASN A 127 -14.24 20.69 31.55
CA ASN A 127 -14.31 19.50 30.71
C ASN A 127 -12.93 19.13 30.14
N ALA A 128 -12.14 20.14 29.76
CA ALA A 128 -10.78 19.93 29.28
C ALA A 128 -9.82 19.42 30.37
N VAL A 129 -9.93 19.95 31.59
CA VAL A 129 -9.09 19.55 32.73
C VAL A 129 -9.43 18.14 33.24
N LEU A 130 -10.72 17.81 33.27
CA LEU A 130 -11.21 16.47 33.64
C LEU A 130 -10.94 15.41 32.58
N GLY A 131 -10.69 15.80 31.33
CA GLY A 131 -10.45 14.87 30.24
C GLY A 131 -11.70 14.17 29.70
N VAL A 132 -12.88 14.77 29.87
CA VAL A 132 -14.17 14.18 29.45
C VAL A 132 -14.45 14.32 27.95
N VAL A 133 -13.60 15.03 27.20
CA VAL A 133 -13.73 15.16 25.75
C VAL A 133 -13.02 13.99 25.09
N GLU A 134 -13.80 13.05 24.56
CA GLU A 134 -13.23 11.87 23.89
C GLU A 134 -12.35 12.26 22.70
N ARG A 135 -11.30 11.48 22.47
CA ARG A 135 -10.47 11.63 21.27
C ARG A 135 -11.31 11.30 20.04
N PRO A 136 -11.35 12.15 19.01
CA PRO A 136 -12.03 11.84 17.76
C PRO A 136 -11.43 10.56 17.18
N GLY A 137 -12.29 9.67 16.69
CA GLY A 137 -11.83 8.45 16.04
C GLY A 137 -11.03 8.76 14.77
N VAL A 138 -9.94 8.02 14.55
CA VAL A 138 -9.05 8.21 13.40
C VAL A 138 -9.77 7.79 12.11
N ARG A 139 -9.80 8.66 11.10
CA ARG A 139 -10.49 8.38 9.82
C ARG A 139 -9.81 7.24 9.06
N LEU A 140 -10.53 6.57 8.16
CA LEU A 140 -9.99 5.52 7.30
C LEU A 140 -8.78 5.99 6.48
N SER A 141 -8.82 7.20 5.95
CA SER A 141 -7.71 7.83 5.22
C SER A 141 -6.47 8.08 6.09
N GLU A 142 -6.66 8.55 7.31
CA GLU A 142 -5.60 8.79 8.30
C GLU A 142 -5.00 7.48 8.81
N ALA A 143 -5.85 6.48 9.10
CA ALA A 143 -5.44 5.14 9.48
C ALA A 143 -4.61 4.46 8.38
N PHE A 144 -4.96 4.69 7.10
CA PHE A 144 -4.15 4.22 5.99
C PHE A 144 -2.78 4.89 5.93
N THR A 145 -2.68 6.18 6.26
CA THR A 145 -1.39 6.89 6.35
C THR A 145 -0.52 6.28 7.45
N VAL A 146 -1.08 6.06 8.64
CA VAL A 146 -0.39 5.36 9.74
C VAL A 146 0.04 3.95 9.31
N TYR A 147 -0.82 3.24 8.59
CA TYR A 147 -0.50 1.91 8.09
C TYR A 147 0.71 1.92 7.14
N VAL A 148 0.77 2.87 6.20
CA VAL A 148 1.90 2.98 5.27
C VAL A 148 3.18 3.41 5.97
N ASP A 149 3.11 4.47 6.78
CA ASP A 149 4.29 5.15 7.30
C ASP A 149 4.91 4.45 8.52
N LYS A 150 4.10 3.71 9.30
CA LYS A 150 4.55 3.08 10.55
C LYS A 150 4.45 1.57 10.54
N ILE A 151 3.34 1.02 10.05
CA ILE A 151 3.04 -0.40 10.19
C ILE A 151 3.71 -1.21 9.08
N ALA A 152 3.57 -0.77 7.83
CA ALA A 152 4.11 -1.44 6.65
C ALA A 152 5.52 -0.95 6.27
N ALA A 153 6.06 0.07 6.94
CA ALA A 153 7.38 0.64 6.62
C ALA A 153 8.51 -0.42 6.53
N PRO A 154 8.59 -1.43 7.43
CA PRO A 154 9.57 -2.50 7.29
C PRO A 154 9.40 -3.35 6.02
N GLU A 155 8.16 -3.61 5.59
CA GLU A 155 7.87 -4.36 4.34
C GLU A 155 8.30 -3.58 3.09
N LEU A 156 8.26 -2.24 3.15
CA LEU A 156 8.55 -1.38 2.01
C LEU A 156 10.04 -1.16 1.78
N THR A 157 10.89 -1.40 2.79
CA THR A 157 12.33 -1.14 2.72
C THR A 157 13.01 -2.00 1.65
N SER A 158 12.60 -3.26 1.48
CA SER A 158 13.17 -4.18 0.49
C SER A 158 12.64 -4.01 -0.94
N LYS A 159 11.74 -3.04 -1.17
CA LYS A 159 11.05 -2.87 -2.45
C LYS A 159 11.61 -1.68 -3.22
N SER A 160 11.77 -1.85 -4.52
CA SER A 160 12.07 -0.75 -5.45
C SER A 160 10.93 0.27 -5.49
N ASP A 161 11.21 1.49 -5.94
CA ASP A 161 10.21 2.55 -6.11
C ASP A 161 9.00 2.10 -6.96
N GLU A 162 9.22 1.34 -8.03
CA GLU A 162 8.13 0.82 -8.85
C GLU A 162 7.28 -0.20 -8.09
N GLN A 163 7.90 -1.06 -7.27
CA GLN A 163 7.19 -1.99 -6.41
C GLN A 163 6.38 -1.26 -5.34
N ILE A 164 6.93 -0.21 -4.72
CA ILE A 164 6.23 0.64 -3.76
C ILE A 164 5.02 1.32 -4.43
N ARG A 165 5.21 1.94 -5.62
CA ARG A 165 4.12 2.55 -6.39
C ARG A 165 3.02 1.55 -6.72
N ALA A 166 3.36 0.36 -7.19
CA ALA A 166 2.41 -0.69 -7.53
C ALA A 166 1.65 -1.21 -6.30
N TRP A 167 2.36 -1.42 -5.19
CA TRP A 167 1.80 -1.84 -3.90
C TRP A 167 0.81 -0.79 -3.37
N LEU A 168 1.19 0.48 -3.35
CA LEU A 168 0.35 1.60 -2.92
C LEU A 168 -0.88 1.73 -3.80
N LYS A 169 -0.73 1.63 -5.12
CA LYS A 169 -1.84 1.75 -6.08
C LYS A 169 -2.96 0.75 -5.79
N VAL A 170 -2.59 -0.50 -5.47
CA VAL A 170 -3.56 -1.56 -5.18
C VAL A 170 -4.31 -1.27 -3.87
N LYS A 171 -3.62 -0.85 -2.82
CA LYS A 171 -4.24 -0.57 -1.52
C LYS A 171 -5.09 0.71 -1.53
N LYS A 172 -4.57 1.78 -2.15
CA LYS A 172 -5.31 3.04 -2.35
C LYS A 172 -6.60 2.82 -3.15
N ARG A 173 -6.59 1.93 -4.14
CA ARG A 173 -7.81 1.56 -4.88
C ARG A 173 -8.85 0.93 -3.96
N ALA A 174 -8.45 -0.04 -3.13
CA ALA A 174 -9.36 -0.70 -2.19
C ALA A 174 -9.96 0.29 -1.20
N LEU A 175 -9.12 1.14 -0.60
CA LEU A 175 -9.53 2.20 0.32
C LEU A 175 -10.50 3.18 -0.35
N LYS A 176 -10.15 3.70 -1.53
CA LYS A 176 -10.99 4.65 -2.28
C LYS A 176 -12.35 4.04 -2.62
N ASN A 177 -12.38 2.79 -3.08
CA ASN A 177 -13.64 2.11 -3.37
C ASN A 177 -14.51 1.98 -2.11
N PHE A 178 -13.89 1.69 -0.96
CA PHE A 178 -14.62 1.59 0.30
C PHE A 178 -15.14 2.94 0.81
N ILE A 179 -14.28 3.98 0.85
CA ILE A 179 -14.66 5.35 1.23
C ILE A 179 -15.80 5.87 0.36
N ASN A 180 -15.76 5.61 -0.96
CA ASN A 180 -16.84 6.02 -1.86
C ASN A 180 -18.20 5.38 -1.50
N LEU A 181 -18.22 4.23 -0.83
CA LEU A 181 -19.45 3.53 -0.43
C LEU A 181 -19.98 3.99 0.93
N VAL A 182 -19.09 4.25 1.90
CA VAL A 182 -19.48 4.43 3.31
C VAL A 182 -19.01 5.75 3.94
N GLY A 183 -18.34 6.59 3.15
CA GLY A 183 -17.69 7.81 3.62
C GLY A 183 -16.34 7.54 4.30
N ASP A 184 -15.59 8.62 4.53
CA ASP A 184 -14.32 8.58 5.27
C ASP A 184 -14.59 8.69 6.79
N LYS A 185 -15.31 7.69 7.31
CA LYS A 185 -15.69 7.60 8.72
C LYS A 185 -14.52 7.10 9.58
N PRO A 186 -14.59 7.24 10.91
CA PRO A 186 -13.61 6.66 11.81
C PRO A 186 -13.45 5.15 11.59
N ILE A 187 -12.22 4.66 11.56
CA ILE A 187 -11.93 3.25 11.30
C ILE A 187 -12.53 2.33 12.37
N GLY A 188 -12.61 2.78 13.63
CA GLY A 188 -13.25 2.03 14.72
C GLY A 188 -14.78 1.94 14.63
N GLU A 189 -15.42 2.74 13.77
CA GLU A 189 -16.87 2.71 13.54
C GLU A 189 -17.26 1.88 12.31
N VAL A 190 -16.30 1.22 11.66
CA VAL A 190 -16.60 0.36 10.52
C VAL A 190 -17.32 -0.90 11.00
N THR A 191 -18.50 -1.14 10.45
CA THR A 191 -19.36 -2.26 10.82
C THR A 191 -19.32 -3.38 9.79
N ARG A 192 -19.90 -4.54 10.14
CA ARG A 192 -20.09 -5.65 9.19
C ARG A 192 -20.96 -5.25 7.99
N GLU A 193 -21.97 -4.42 8.20
CA GLU A 193 -22.85 -3.93 7.14
C GLU A 193 -22.08 -3.09 6.12
N ASP A 194 -21.13 -2.29 6.59
CA ASP A 194 -20.26 -1.52 5.70
C ASP A 194 -19.39 -2.44 4.83
N ALA A 195 -18.79 -3.47 5.44
CA ALA A 195 -18.00 -4.45 4.71
C ALA A 195 -18.84 -5.23 3.68
N LEU A 196 -20.12 -5.50 3.99
CA LEU A 196 -21.05 -6.12 3.05
C LEU A 196 -21.35 -5.22 1.85
N ARG A 197 -21.45 -3.90 2.01
CA ARG A 197 -21.60 -2.98 0.86
C ARG A 197 -20.46 -3.10 -0.16
N LEU A 198 -19.22 -3.28 0.33
CA LEU A 198 -18.07 -3.52 -0.55
C LEU A 198 -18.16 -4.89 -1.23
N TYR A 199 -18.60 -5.91 -0.49
CA TYR A 199 -18.85 -7.24 -1.04
C TYR A 199 -19.92 -7.18 -2.14
N ASP A 200 -21.05 -6.54 -1.90
CA ASP A 200 -22.16 -6.44 -2.86
C ASP A 200 -21.75 -5.70 -4.13
N LEU A 201 -21.02 -4.58 -4.00
CA LEU A 201 -20.44 -3.87 -5.15
C LEU A 201 -19.61 -4.81 -6.04
N TRP A 202 -18.79 -5.66 -5.43
CA TRP A 202 -17.98 -6.62 -6.18
C TRP A 202 -18.80 -7.79 -6.70
N SER A 203 -19.79 -8.27 -5.94
CA SER A 203 -20.74 -9.30 -6.35
C SER A 203 -21.45 -8.89 -7.64
N ASP A 204 -21.97 -7.67 -7.72
CA ASP A 204 -22.64 -7.14 -8.91
C ASP A 204 -21.72 -7.06 -10.13
N ARG A 205 -20.42 -6.82 -9.93
CA ARG A 205 -19.44 -6.76 -11.03
C ARG A 205 -18.99 -8.14 -11.49
N ILE A 206 -18.97 -9.12 -10.60
CA ILE A 206 -18.47 -10.48 -10.83
C ILE A 206 -19.58 -11.41 -11.31
N ALA A 207 -20.76 -11.29 -10.74
CA ALA A 207 -21.94 -12.09 -10.99
C ALA A 207 -23.17 -11.17 -11.01
N PRO A 208 -23.28 -10.27 -12.02
CA PRO A 208 -24.40 -9.35 -12.09
C PRO A 208 -25.72 -10.13 -12.10
N PRO A 209 -26.75 -9.64 -11.37
CA PRO A 209 -28.02 -10.34 -11.29
C PRO A 209 -28.63 -10.48 -12.69
N THR A 210 -29.33 -11.60 -12.88
CA THR A 210 -30.19 -11.79 -14.05
C THR A 210 -31.31 -10.76 -13.95
N ASP A 211 -31.56 -10.00 -15.01
CA ASP A 211 -32.68 -9.06 -15.00
C ASP A 211 -34.03 -9.80 -15.00
N LYS A 212 -35.12 -9.05 -14.80
CA LYS A 212 -36.49 -9.59 -14.74
C LYS A 212 -36.93 -10.25 -16.06
N GLU A 213 -36.20 -9.99 -17.15
CA GLU A 213 -36.42 -10.56 -18.48
C GLU A 213 -35.58 -11.83 -18.72
N GLY A 214 -34.86 -12.31 -17.70
CA GLY A 214 -34.05 -13.52 -17.79
C GLY A 214 -32.69 -13.33 -18.47
N LYS A 215 -32.30 -12.09 -18.81
CA LYS A 215 -31.05 -11.78 -19.49
C LYS A 215 -29.93 -11.58 -18.48
N ARG A 216 -28.89 -12.41 -18.60
CA ARG A 216 -27.67 -12.32 -17.80
C ARG A 216 -26.78 -11.23 -18.36
N ARG A 217 -26.50 -10.19 -17.57
CA ARG A 217 -25.46 -9.22 -17.91
C ARG A 217 -24.09 -9.91 -17.86
N LYS A 218 -23.17 -9.49 -18.74
CA LYS A 218 -21.82 -10.05 -18.75
C LYS A 218 -21.04 -9.56 -17.52
N PRO A 219 -20.33 -10.43 -16.78
CA PRO A 219 -19.39 -10.02 -15.76
C PRO A 219 -18.38 -9.01 -16.29
N THR A 220 -18.13 -7.95 -15.54
CA THR A 220 -17.13 -6.93 -15.90
C THR A 220 -15.79 -7.19 -15.21
N HIS A 221 -15.80 -7.91 -14.09
CA HIS A 221 -14.62 -8.15 -13.26
C HIS A 221 -14.51 -9.61 -12.82
N SER A 222 -13.31 -9.99 -12.37
CA SER A 222 -13.04 -11.32 -11.82
C SER A 222 -13.19 -11.37 -10.30
N ALA A 223 -13.49 -12.56 -9.77
CA ALA A 223 -13.46 -12.85 -8.33
C ALA A 223 -12.12 -12.42 -7.67
N SER A 224 -11.00 -12.58 -8.38
CA SER A 224 -9.69 -12.15 -7.90
C SER A 224 -9.59 -10.63 -7.68
N SER A 225 -10.32 -9.82 -8.45
CA SER A 225 -10.31 -8.36 -8.29
C SER A 225 -11.03 -7.96 -7.00
N GLY A 226 -12.22 -8.53 -6.76
CA GLY A 226 -12.98 -8.27 -5.54
C GLY A 226 -12.28 -8.78 -4.28
N ASN A 227 -11.73 -10.01 -4.32
CA ASN A 227 -10.95 -10.55 -3.22
C ASN A 227 -9.74 -9.69 -2.87
N ARG A 228 -9.13 -9.02 -3.86
CA ARG A 228 -8.00 -8.13 -3.63
C ARG A 228 -8.41 -6.87 -2.88
N ASP A 229 -9.56 -6.28 -3.20
CA ASP A 229 -10.03 -5.09 -2.49
C ASP A 229 -10.46 -5.44 -1.06
N ILE A 230 -11.29 -6.48 -0.90
CA ILE A 230 -11.75 -6.95 0.43
C ILE A 230 -10.56 -7.37 1.30
N GLY A 231 -9.60 -8.11 0.73
CA GLY A 231 -8.42 -8.55 1.46
C GLY A 231 -7.54 -7.39 1.93
N ASN A 232 -7.38 -6.33 1.11
CA ASN A 232 -6.61 -5.16 1.53
C ASN A 232 -7.30 -4.37 2.64
N MET A 233 -8.63 -4.24 2.60
CA MET A 233 -9.39 -3.61 3.70
C MET A 233 -9.32 -4.42 4.98
N ARG A 234 -9.41 -5.76 4.89
CA ARG A 234 -9.21 -6.67 6.03
C ARG A 234 -7.86 -6.46 6.70
N VAL A 235 -6.78 -6.46 5.91
CA VAL A 235 -5.41 -6.25 6.42
C VAL A 235 -5.26 -4.87 7.05
N LEU A 236 -5.73 -3.80 6.37
CA LEU A 236 -5.69 -2.44 6.92
C LEU A 236 -6.37 -2.36 8.29
N TYR A 237 -7.61 -2.87 8.38
CA TYR A 237 -8.40 -2.83 9.61
C TYR A 237 -7.74 -3.62 10.74
N GLN A 238 -7.26 -4.83 10.44
CA GLN A 238 -6.59 -5.69 11.41
C GLN A 238 -5.32 -5.04 11.94
N SER A 239 -4.39 -4.72 11.04
CA SER A 239 -3.07 -4.25 11.43
C SER A 239 -3.12 -2.90 12.14
N TYR A 240 -4.07 -2.03 11.78
CA TYR A 240 -4.26 -0.75 12.48
C TYR A 240 -4.70 -0.96 13.95
N HIS A 241 -5.69 -1.82 14.20
CA HIS A 241 -6.16 -2.08 15.57
C HIS A 241 -5.13 -2.86 16.41
N GLU A 242 -4.41 -3.80 15.81
CA GLU A 242 -3.28 -4.48 16.45
C GLU A 242 -2.17 -3.51 16.84
N HIS A 243 -1.86 -2.51 15.98
CA HIS A 243 -0.90 -1.45 16.28
C HIS A 243 -1.33 -0.59 17.48
N LEU A 244 -2.64 -0.44 17.73
CA LEU A 244 -3.18 0.19 18.94
C LEU A 244 -3.19 -0.73 20.17
N GLY A 245 -2.77 -1.99 20.04
CA GLY A 245 -2.72 -2.96 21.12
C GLY A 245 -4.00 -3.77 21.33
N VAL A 246 -4.97 -3.71 20.40
CA VAL A 246 -6.22 -4.47 20.49
C VAL A 246 -5.98 -5.91 19.99
N LYS A 247 -5.99 -6.88 20.90
CA LYS A 247 -5.59 -8.28 20.61
C LYS A 247 -6.69 -9.20 20.05
N ASN A 248 -7.96 -8.81 20.15
CA ASN A 248 -9.11 -9.63 19.73
C ASN A 248 -10.18 -8.77 19.05
N ILE A 249 -9.80 -8.07 17.98
CA ILE A 249 -10.76 -7.27 17.22
C ILE A 249 -11.57 -8.15 16.28
N ASP A 250 -12.90 -8.05 16.34
CA ASP A 250 -13.78 -8.67 15.35
C ASP A 250 -13.69 -7.88 14.04
N ASN A 251 -12.98 -8.42 13.05
CA ASN A 251 -12.73 -7.73 11.79
C ASN A 251 -13.97 -7.79 10.88
N PRO A 252 -14.57 -6.64 10.51
CA PRO A 252 -15.79 -6.60 9.69
C PRO A 252 -15.64 -7.27 8.33
N PHE A 253 -14.42 -7.38 7.80
CA PHE A 253 -14.14 -7.96 6.49
C PHE A 253 -13.88 -9.47 6.53
N ASP A 254 -13.87 -10.11 7.70
CA ASP A 254 -13.55 -11.53 7.82
C ASP A 254 -14.56 -12.43 7.15
N ARG A 255 -14.08 -13.55 6.61
CA ARG A 255 -14.90 -14.55 5.89
C ARG A 255 -15.68 -13.99 4.68
N LEU A 256 -15.36 -12.78 4.21
CA LEU A 256 -15.84 -12.26 2.93
C LEU A 256 -14.88 -12.64 1.81
N GLY A 257 -15.42 -13.17 0.71
CA GLY A 257 -14.66 -13.50 -0.47
C GLY A 257 -15.46 -14.27 -1.51
N PHE A 258 -14.96 -14.27 -2.73
CA PHE A 258 -15.57 -14.90 -3.88
C PHE A 258 -14.78 -16.13 -4.29
N SER A 259 -15.48 -17.25 -4.50
CA SER A 259 -14.88 -18.44 -5.10
C SER A 259 -14.75 -18.27 -6.62
N ASP A 260 -13.59 -18.57 -7.20
CA ASP A 260 -13.43 -18.68 -8.66
C ASP A 260 -13.43 -20.15 -9.06
N LYS A 261 -14.63 -20.74 -9.19
CA LYS A 261 -14.81 -22.16 -9.57
C LYS A 261 -14.14 -22.50 -10.91
N HIS A 262 -13.91 -21.52 -11.78
CA HIS A 262 -13.31 -21.70 -13.10
C HIS A 262 -11.83 -21.30 -13.18
N LYS A 263 -11.16 -21.06 -12.04
CA LYS A 263 -9.74 -20.65 -12.00
C LYS A 263 -8.84 -21.61 -12.79
N LYS A 264 -9.10 -22.92 -12.74
CA LYS A 264 -8.35 -23.94 -13.50
C LYS A 264 -8.56 -23.83 -15.02
N ALA A 265 -9.79 -23.57 -15.46
CA ALA A 265 -10.13 -23.45 -16.89
C ALA A 265 -9.58 -22.16 -17.54
N LYS A 266 -9.27 -21.13 -16.74
CA LYS A 266 -8.69 -19.85 -17.19
C LYS A 266 -7.15 -19.85 -17.23
N LYS A 267 -6.49 -20.99 -17.03
CA LYS A 267 -5.01 -21.06 -17.12
C LYS A 267 -4.56 -20.69 -18.53
N ARG A 268 -3.49 -19.90 -18.61
CA ARG A 268 -2.90 -19.50 -19.88
C ARG A 268 -2.14 -20.70 -20.45
N PRO A 269 -2.38 -21.07 -21.71
CA PRO A 269 -1.65 -22.18 -22.35
C PRO A 269 -0.17 -21.81 -22.59
N PRO A 270 0.73 -22.80 -22.66
CA PRO A 270 2.06 -22.65 -23.24
C PRO A 270 1.96 -22.40 -24.75
N PHE A 271 2.92 -21.66 -25.31
CA PHE A 271 3.15 -21.70 -26.75
C PHE A 271 3.62 -23.11 -27.18
N PRO A 272 3.07 -23.66 -28.26
CA PRO A 272 3.64 -24.84 -28.94
C PRO A 272 5.10 -24.60 -29.34
N THR A 273 5.96 -25.62 -29.25
CA THR A 273 7.40 -25.49 -29.54
C THR A 273 7.67 -25.16 -31.00
N ASP A 274 6.96 -25.82 -31.91
CA ASP A 274 6.92 -25.55 -33.36
C ASP A 274 6.52 -24.11 -33.65
N TRP A 275 5.51 -23.57 -32.95
CA TRP A 275 5.13 -22.17 -33.09
C TRP A 275 6.25 -21.20 -32.70
N ILE A 276 7.01 -21.52 -31.63
CA ILE A 276 8.16 -20.70 -31.25
C ILE A 276 9.19 -20.70 -32.39
N THR A 277 9.57 -21.88 -32.89
CA THR A 277 10.60 -21.99 -33.94
C THR A 277 10.16 -21.42 -35.29
N GLU A 278 8.91 -21.65 -35.70
CA GLU A 278 8.43 -21.34 -37.06
C GLU A 278 7.83 -19.94 -37.19
N ARG A 279 7.40 -19.32 -36.09
CA ARG A 279 6.69 -18.02 -36.11
C ARG A 279 7.39 -16.94 -35.31
N ILE A 280 8.02 -17.27 -34.18
CA ILE A 280 8.68 -16.29 -33.30
C ILE A 280 10.16 -16.15 -33.65
N LEU A 281 10.85 -17.26 -33.92
CA LEU A 281 12.28 -17.29 -34.18
C LEU A 281 12.66 -17.04 -35.66
N THR A 282 11.84 -16.27 -36.37
CA THR A 282 12.11 -15.86 -37.76
C THR A 282 12.64 -14.42 -37.81
N ALA A 283 13.44 -14.10 -38.84
CA ALA A 283 14.20 -12.84 -38.93
C ALA A 283 13.35 -11.57 -38.74
N ASP A 284 12.13 -11.54 -39.29
CA ASP A 284 11.27 -10.35 -39.26
C ASP A 284 10.30 -10.31 -38.07
N ALA A 285 10.04 -11.44 -37.40
CA ALA A 285 8.99 -11.53 -36.38
C ALA A 285 9.20 -10.57 -35.22
N LEU A 286 10.45 -10.33 -34.82
CA LEU A 286 10.80 -9.44 -33.72
C LEU A 286 11.54 -8.16 -34.18
N GLY A 287 11.66 -7.93 -35.49
CA GLY A 287 12.53 -6.89 -36.05
C GLY A 287 12.13 -5.45 -35.70
N SER A 288 10.84 -5.18 -35.44
CA SER A 288 10.37 -3.84 -35.04
C SER A 288 10.47 -3.57 -33.53
N LEU A 289 10.82 -4.57 -32.72
CA LEU A 289 11.16 -4.36 -31.31
C LEU A 289 12.54 -3.73 -31.21
N ASN A 290 12.70 -2.82 -30.24
CA ASN A 290 14.06 -2.40 -29.87
C ASN A 290 14.85 -3.58 -29.30
N ASP A 291 16.18 -3.49 -29.41
CA ASP A 291 17.12 -4.54 -29.06
C ASP A 291 16.89 -5.16 -27.68
N GLN A 292 16.64 -4.34 -26.66
CA GLN A 292 16.45 -4.85 -25.30
C GLN A 292 15.12 -5.58 -25.12
N ALA A 293 14.04 -5.11 -25.75
CA ALA A 293 12.74 -5.79 -25.70
C ALA A 293 12.81 -7.15 -26.39
N ARG A 294 13.47 -7.18 -27.56
CA ARG A 294 13.74 -8.41 -28.31
C ARG A 294 14.60 -9.38 -27.50
N GLY A 295 15.71 -8.89 -26.93
CA GLY A 295 16.59 -9.68 -26.07
C GLY A 295 15.84 -10.31 -24.89
N ILE A 296 14.95 -9.57 -24.22
CA ILE A 296 14.15 -10.13 -23.12
C ILE A 296 13.25 -11.28 -23.61
N VAL A 297 12.53 -11.12 -24.73
CA VAL A 297 11.69 -12.20 -25.29
C VAL A 297 12.50 -13.44 -25.58
N LEU A 298 13.65 -13.28 -26.25
CA LEU A 298 14.53 -14.38 -26.62
C LEU A 298 15.13 -15.07 -25.38
N ALA A 299 15.59 -14.30 -24.38
CA ALA A 299 16.08 -14.85 -23.12
C ALA A 299 15.00 -15.61 -22.34
N MET A 300 13.73 -15.16 -22.37
CA MET A 300 12.64 -15.88 -21.71
C MET A 300 12.45 -17.29 -22.24
N ILE A 301 12.73 -17.53 -23.53
CA ILE A 301 12.53 -18.82 -24.17
C ILE A 301 13.38 -19.85 -23.41
N ASP A 302 14.70 -19.68 -23.34
CA ASP A 302 15.62 -20.70 -22.79
C ASP A 302 16.00 -20.54 -21.32
N THR A 303 15.53 -19.49 -20.63
CA THR A 303 15.70 -19.36 -19.16
C THR A 303 14.43 -19.64 -18.37
N GLY A 304 13.26 -19.47 -19.00
CA GLY A 304 11.98 -19.42 -18.30
C GLY A 304 11.86 -18.30 -17.27
N ALA A 305 12.82 -17.36 -17.18
CA ALA A 305 12.77 -16.27 -16.22
C ALA A 305 11.57 -15.34 -16.49
N ARG A 306 11.06 -14.70 -15.44
CA ARG A 306 9.94 -13.76 -15.59
C ARG A 306 10.43 -12.52 -16.35
N PRO A 307 9.59 -11.87 -17.17
CA PRO A 307 10.00 -10.65 -17.88
C PRO A 307 10.55 -9.58 -16.92
N SER A 308 9.95 -9.46 -15.74
CA SER A 308 10.39 -8.53 -14.70
C SER A 308 11.70 -8.93 -14.02
N GLU A 309 12.06 -10.21 -14.01
CA GLU A 309 13.37 -10.68 -13.51
C GLU A 309 14.45 -10.29 -14.53
N LEU A 310 14.26 -10.65 -15.80
CA LEU A 310 15.21 -10.31 -16.88
C LEU A 310 15.41 -8.81 -17.03
N ALA A 311 14.32 -8.03 -17.09
CA ALA A 311 14.39 -6.58 -17.24
C ALA A 311 15.13 -5.86 -16.09
N ASN A 312 15.29 -6.53 -14.94
CA ASN A 312 15.89 -5.96 -13.75
C ASN A 312 17.17 -6.67 -13.33
N LEU A 313 17.72 -7.54 -14.17
CA LEU A 313 19.03 -8.14 -13.96
C LEU A 313 20.09 -7.05 -14.11
N PRO A 314 20.85 -6.76 -13.04
CA PRO A 314 21.99 -5.85 -13.15
C PRO A 314 23.21 -6.60 -13.71
N PRO A 315 24.21 -5.87 -14.26
CA PRO A 315 25.35 -6.47 -14.96
C PRO A 315 26.10 -7.54 -14.14
N GLU A 316 26.29 -7.32 -12.85
CA GLU A 316 27.02 -8.20 -11.93
C GLU A 316 26.31 -9.53 -11.65
N LYS A 317 25.03 -9.64 -11.99
CA LYS A 317 24.27 -10.91 -11.93
C LYS A 317 24.26 -11.65 -13.27
N ILE A 318 24.95 -11.16 -14.29
CA ILE A 318 25.13 -11.79 -15.60
C ILE A 318 26.58 -12.28 -15.69
N VAL A 319 26.80 -13.55 -15.36
CA VAL A 319 28.15 -14.12 -15.24
C VAL A 319 28.51 -14.87 -16.52
N LEU A 320 29.19 -14.20 -17.44
CA LEU A 320 29.56 -14.77 -18.75
C LEU A 320 30.92 -15.49 -18.77
N ASN A 321 31.82 -15.14 -17.86
CA ASN A 321 33.21 -15.64 -17.84
C ASN A 321 33.42 -16.85 -16.90
N ALA A 322 32.34 -17.43 -16.37
CA ALA A 322 32.41 -18.66 -15.57
C ALA A 322 32.54 -19.91 -16.48
N PRO A 323 33.03 -21.05 -15.95
CA PRO A 323 33.07 -22.32 -16.70
C PRO A 323 31.71 -22.71 -17.30
N VAL A 324 30.64 -22.37 -16.60
CA VAL A 324 29.27 -22.39 -17.10
C VAL A 324 28.72 -20.97 -16.98
N PRO A 325 28.47 -20.25 -18.08
CA PRO A 325 27.82 -18.96 -18.02
C PRO A 325 26.42 -19.06 -17.40
N TYR A 326 26.04 -18.14 -16.52
CA TYR A 326 24.73 -18.16 -15.84
C TYR A 326 24.21 -16.75 -15.52
N ILE A 327 22.91 -16.66 -15.21
CA ILE A 327 22.31 -15.50 -14.56
C ILE A 327 21.93 -15.84 -13.12
N ASP A 328 22.14 -14.91 -12.19
CA ASP A 328 21.78 -15.07 -10.78
C ASP A 328 20.54 -14.25 -10.44
N ILE A 329 19.39 -14.92 -10.27
CA ILE A 329 18.14 -14.25 -9.91
C ILE A 329 18.04 -14.22 -8.40
N LYS A 330 18.31 -13.07 -7.80
CA LYS A 330 18.19 -12.80 -6.37
C LYS A 330 17.59 -11.42 -6.11
N THR A 331 17.15 -11.18 -4.88
CA THR A 331 16.74 -9.85 -4.41
C THR A 331 17.93 -8.92 -4.48
N ARG A 332 17.70 -7.69 -4.95
CA ARG A 332 18.66 -6.60 -4.77
C ARG A 332 18.46 -5.96 -3.40
N LEU A 333 19.55 -5.67 -2.72
CA LEU A 333 19.59 -5.03 -1.40
C LEU A 333 19.86 -3.53 -1.54
N ASP A 334 19.73 -2.78 -0.44
CA ASP A 334 19.95 -1.33 -0.42
C ASP A 334 21.38 -0.92 -0.82
N GLU A 335 22.34 -1.83 -0.68
CA GLU A 335 23.75 -1.64 -1.02
C GLU A 335 24.06 -1.83 -2.52
N ASP A 336 23.13 -2.37 -3.31
CA ASP A 336 23.31 -2.52 -4.75
C ASP A 336 23.16 -1.16 -5.47
N GLU A 337 23.93 -0.93 -6.55
CA GLU A 337 23.97 0.35 -7.29
C GLU A 337 22.58 0.81 -7.80
N ASP A 338 21.74 -0.14 -8.20
CA ASP A 338 20.36 0.10 -8.68
C ASP A 338 19.30 0.03 -7.56
N GLY A 339 19.72 0.02 -6.29
CA GLY A 339 18.87 -0.01 -5.10
C GLY A 339 18.06 -1.31 -4.88
N PRO A 340 17.26 -1.36 -3.80
CA PRO A 340 16.59 -2.57 -3.38
C PRO A 340 15.52 -3.02 -4.38
N ARG A 341 15.40 -4.34 -4.58
CA ARG A 341 14.33 -4.93 -5.38
C ARG A 341 14.08 -6.36 -4.96
N GLU A 342 12.98 -6.55 -4.25
CA GLU A 342 12.51 -7.86 -3.85
C GLU A 342 12.12 -8.72 -5.06
N VAL A 343 12.60 -9.96 -5.11
CA VAL A 343 11.96 -10.98 -5.93
C VAL A 343 10.72 -11.51 -5.23
N LYS A 344 9.87 -12.24 -5.94
CA LYS A 344 8.53 -12.60 -5.44
C LYS A 344 8.54 -13.41 -4.13
N THR A 345 9.52 -14.28 -3.94
CA THR A 345 9.67 -15.19 -2.79
C THR A 345 11.14 -15.60 -2.66
N VAL A 346 11.58 -16.03 -1.47
CA VAL A 346 12.92 -16.61 -1.27
C VAL A 346 13.17 -17.79 -2.22
N SER A 347 12.13 -18.61 -2.47
CA SER A 347 12.18 -19.69 -3.46
C SER A 347 12.42 -19.24 -4.91
N SER A 348 12.38 -17.94 -5.21
CA SER A 348 12.77 -17.41 -6.52
C SER A 348 14.29 -17.27 -6.67
N TYR A 349 15.07 -17.39 -5.60
CA TYR A 349 16.53 -17.35 -5.62
C TYR A 349 17.09 -18.55 -6.38
N ARG A 350 17.78 -18.28 -7.50
CA ARG A 350 18.33 -19.34 -8.33
C ARG A 350 19.37 -18.82 -9.31
N GLN A 351 20.33 -19.67 -9.60
CA GLN A 351 21.21 -19.52 -10.75
C GLN A 351 20.61 -20.29 -11.93
N ILE A 352 20.62 -19.69 -13.12
CA ILE A 352 20.13 -20.32 -14.36
C ILE A 352 21.30 -20.36 -15.36
N PRO A 353 21.80 -21.55 -15.71
CA PRO A 353 22.79 -21.68 -16.77
C PRO A 353 22.27 -21.09 -18.09
N LEU A 354 23.13 -20.35 -18.79
CA LEU A 354 22.84 -19.75 -20.07
C LEU A 354 23.20 -20.72 -21.19
N VAL A 355 22.18 -21.16 -21.93
CA VAL A 355 22.31 -22.02 -23.11
C VAL A 355 21.53 -21.41 -24.28
N GLY A 356 21.75 -21.93 -25.49
CA GLY A 356 20.94 -21.60 -26.67
C GLY A 356 20.79 -20.09 -26.91
N LEU A 357 19.54 -19.65 -27.08
CA LEU A 357 19.23 -18.25 -27.35
C LEU A 357 19.63 -17.34 -26.19
N ALA A 358 19.44 -17.78 -24.95
CA ALA A 358 19.73 -16.96 -23.77
C ALA A 358 21.22 -16.61 -23.67
N LEU A 359 22.11 -17.58 -23.98
CA LEU A 359 23.54 -17.32 -24.01
C LEU A 359 23.92 -16.29 -25.09
N ALA A 360 23.36 -16.43 -26.29
CA ALA A 360 23.59 -15.46 -27.37
C ALA A 360 23.12 -14.05 -26.98
N VAL A 361 21.92 -13.94 -26.39
CA VAL A 361 21.35 -12.67 -25.92
C VAL A 361 22.27 -12.00 -24.90
N PHE A 362 22.69 -12.70 -23.85
CA PHE A 362 23.47 -12.08 -22.79
C PHE A 362 24.91 -11.79 -23.21
N ARG A 363 25.48 -12.51 -24.21
CA ARG A 363 26.73 -12.10 -24.85
C ARG A 363 26.62 -10.75 -25.57
N LYS A 364 25.49 -10.48 -26.22
CA LYS A 364 25.20 -9.18 -26.84
C LYS A 364 24.83 -8.10 -25.81
N HIS A 365 24.19 -8.50 -24.71
CA HIS A 365 23.72 -7.63 -23.64
C HIS A 365 24.37 -7.95 -22.29
N PRO A 366 25.71 -7.80 -22.15
CA PRO A 366 26.41 -8.12 -20.89
C PRO A 366 25.96 -7.22 -19.73
N ASN A 367 25.49 -6.01 -20.04
CA ASN A 367 24.98 -5.05 -19.06
C ASN A 367 23.47 -5.18 -18.77
N GLY A 368 22.83 -6.26 -19.26
CA GLY A 368 21.40 -6.49 -19.13
C GLY A 368 20.55 -5.51 -19.95
N PHE A 369 19.40 -5.10 -19.39
CA PHE A 369 18.37 -4.36 -20.11
C PHE A 369 17.98 -3.03 -19.42
N PRO A 370 18.90 -2.05 -19.32
CA PRO A 370 18.70 -0.81 -18.56
C PRO A 370 17.46 0.00 -19.00
N ARG A 371 17.04 -0.06 -20.27
CA ARG A 371 15.82 0.63 -20.77
C ARG A 371 14.56 0.18 -20.04
N TYR A 372 14.53 -1.07 -19.57
CA TYR A 372 13.36 -1.69 -18.97
C TYR A 372 13.50 -1.95 -17.46
N ARG A 373 14.63 -1.54 -16.87
CA ARG A 373 14.85 -1.58 -15.42
C ARG A 373 13.80 -0.72 -14.73
N ASP A 374 13.13 -1.31 -13.74
CA ASP A 374 11.99 -0.74 -13.01
C ASP A 374 10.83 -0.18 -13.89
N HIS A 375 10.79 -0.58 -15.16
CA HIS A 375 9.78 -0.20 -16.15
C HIS A 375 9.02 -1.42 -16.70
N GLY A 376 8.76 -2.41 -15.83
CA GLY A 376 8.12 -3.68 -16.21
C GLY A 376 6.72 -3.53 -16.82
N SER A 377 5.97 -2.50 -16.40
CA SER A 377 4.65 -2.18 -17.00
C SER A 377 4.78 -1.76 -18.47
N ASN A 378 5.77 -0.91 -18.78
CA ASN A 378 6.03 -0.45 -20.15
C ASN A 378 6.52 -1.60 -21.02
N LEU A 379 7.45 -2.42 -20.52
CA LEU A 379 7.91 -3.63 -21.20
C LEU A 379 6.73 -4.55 -21.55
N SER A 380 5.88 -4.85 -20.56
CA SER A 380 4.74 -5.74 -20.76
C SER A 380 3.78 -5.19 -21.82
N ALA A 381 3.49 -3.89 -21.79
CA ALA A 381 2.65 -3.24 -22.79
C ALA A 381 3.28 -3.30 -24.19
N THR A 382 4.56 -2.97 -24.33
CA THR A 382 5.30 -3.03 -25.60
C THR A 382 5.27 -4.44 -26.19
N LEU A 383 5.66 -5.45 -25.41
CA LEU A 383 5.75 -6.83 -25.91
C LEU A 383 4.38 -7.41 -26.27
N ASN A 384 3.36 -7.23 -25.42
CA ASN A 384 2.02 -7.72 -25.73
C ASN A 384 1.39 -6.99 -26.93
N LYS A 385 1.66 -5.69 -27.10
CA LYS A 385 1.21 -4.94 -28.28
C LYS A 385 1.87 -5.49 -29.54
N HIS A 386 3.19 -5.66 -29.52
CA HIS A 386 3.95 -6.22 -30.65
C HIS A 386 3.41 -7.58 -31.07
N PHE A 387 3.35 -8.54 -30.14
CA PHE A 387 2.88 -9.89 -30.45
C PHE A 387 1.43 -9.93 -30.96
N LYS A 388 0.59 -8.97 -30.54
CA LYS A 388 -0.77 -8.84 -31.04
C LYS A 388 -0.82 -8.27 -32.46
N VAL A 389 -0.03 -7.23 -32.74
CA VAL A 389 -0.02 -6.56 -34.07
C VAL A 389 0.58 -7.47 -35.14
N HIS A 390 1.54 -8.31 -34.77
CA HIS A 390 2.24 -9.23 -35.68
C HIS A 390 1.68 -10.67 -35.63
N ASP A 391 0.50 -10.89 -35.04
CA ASP A 391 -0.17 -12.20 -34.94
C ASP A 391 0.73 -13.35 -34.45
N LEU A 392 1.61 -13.03 -33.49
CA LEU A 392 2.57 -13.97 -32.92
C LEU A 392 1.97 -14.81 -31.78
N PHE A 393 0.75 -14.49 -31.33
CA PHE A 393 0.03 -15.30 -30.35
C PHE A 393 -0.76 -16.43 -31.03
N PRO A 394 -0.56 -17.71 -30.66
CA PRO A 394 -1.33 -18.82 -31.24
C PRO A 394 -2.83 -18.68 -30.99
N THR A 395 -3.22 -18.12 -29.84
CA THR A 395 -4.62 -17.85 -29.49
C THR A 395 -4.73 -16.62 -28.59
N GLU A 396 -5.93 -16.03 -28.48
CA GLU A 396 -6.19 -14.85 -27.63
C GLU A 396 -5.87 -15.05 -26.14
N ARG A 397 -5.83 -16.32 -25.69
CA ARG A 397 -5.50 -16.70 -24.31
C ARG A 397 -4.00 -16.59 -24.01
N HIS A 398 -3.15 -16.60 -25.03
CA HIS A 398 -1.72 -16.43 -24.87
C HIS A 398 -1.37 -14.98 -24.53
N LYS A 399 -0.30 -14.84 -23.75
CA LYS A 399 0.35 -13.58 -23.42
C LYS A 399 1.86 -13.85 -23.39
N ILE A 400 2.69 -12.82 -23.33
CA ILE A 400 4.16 -13.00 -23.28
C ILE A 400 4.60 -13.97 -22.18
N TYR A 401 3.96 -13.91 -21.01
CA TYR A 401 4.23 -14.82 -19.89
C TYR A 401 3.99 -16.31 -20.24
N SER A 402 3.21 -16.63 -21.28
CA SER A 402 3.01 -18.01 -21.74
C SER A 402 4.31 -18.67 -22.23
N LEU A 403 5.34 -17.91 -22.67
CA LEU A 403 6.64 -18.48 -23.06
C LEU A 403 7.33 -19.18 -21.88
N ARG A 404 7.12 -18.69 -20.66
CA ARG A 404 7.61 -19.36 -19.45
C ARG A 404 6.93 -20.70 -19.19
N HIS A 405 5.64 -20.83 -19.54
CA HIS A 405 4.96 -22.13 -19.50
C HIS A 405 5.51 -23.08 -20.56
N SER A 406 5.83 -22.58 -21.75
CA SER A 406 6.52 -23.36 -22.78
C SER A 406 7.88 -23.87 -22.33
N PHE A 407 8.67 -23.06 -21.62
CA PHE A 407 9.93 -23.51 -21.06
C PHE A 407 9.75 -24.68 -20.07
N GLU A 408 8.79 -24.57 -19.14
CA GLU A 408 8.48 -25.67 -18.22
C GLU A 408 8.08 -26.94 -18.96
N ASP A 409 7.20 -26.83 -19.96
CA ASP A 409 6.72 -27.97 -20.73
C ASP A 409 7.79 -28.60 -21.62
N ARG A 410 8.67 -27.79 -22.22
CA ARG A 410 9.86 -28.29 -22.92
C ARG A 410 10.76 -29.09 -21.98
N MET A 411 11.00 -28.61 -20.76
CA MET A 411 11.74 -29.38 -19.74
C MET A 411 11.03 -30.70 -19.40
N LYS A 412 9.70 -30.74 -19.33
CA LYS A 412 8.95 -32.01 -19.10
C LYS A 412 9.20 -32.99 -20.24
N VAL A 413 9.04 -32.55 -21.48
CA VAL A 413 9.20 -33.39 -22.68
C VAL A 413 10.66 -33.85 -22.83
N GLY A 414 11.63 -32.99 -22.52
CA GLY A 414 13.05 -33.30 -22.54
C GLY A 414 13.54 -34.20 -21.40
N GLY A 415 12.64 -34.70 -20.54
CA GLY A 415 12.98 -35.60 -19.44
C GLY A 415 13.80 -34.95 -18.32
N VAL A 416 13.69 -33.63 -18.15
CA VAL A 416 14.36 -32.91 -17.06
C VAL A 416 13.66 -33.21 -15.73
N ASP A 417 14.47 -33.56 -14.73
CA ASP A 417 14.01 -33.92 -13.39
C ASP A 417 13.05 -32.87 -12.80
N ALA A 418 12.06 -33.35 -12.03
CA ALA A 418 11.01 -32.51 -11.48
C ALA A 418 11.54 -31.49 -10.46
N GLU A 419 12.51 -31.86 -9.63
CA GLU A 419 13.14 -30.99 -8.65
C GLU A 419 13.95 -29.90 -9.35
N LEU A 420 14.74 -30.26 -10.36
CA LEU A 420 15.45 -29.28 -11.18
C LEU A 420 14.49 -28.30 -11.89
N ARG A 421 13.36 -28.79 -12.43
CA ARG A 421 12.34 -27.93 -13.03
C ARG A 421 11.77 -26.94 -12.02
N MET A 422 11.51 -27.36 -10.78
CA MET A 422 11.03 -26.46 -9.72
C MET A 422 12.07 -25.41 -9.34
N ILE A 423 13.34 -25.81 -9.23
CA ILE A 423 14.48 -24.91 -8.96
C ILE A 423 14.60 -23.86 -10.05
N LEU A 424 14.71 -24.26 -11.32
CA LEU A 424 14.86 -23.34 -12.46
C LEU A 424 13.64 -22.43 -12.65
N MET A 425 12.46 -22.90 -12.26
CA MET A 425 11.23 -22.09 -12.25
C MET A 425 11.11 -21.25 -10.97
N GLY A 426 11.92 -21.42 -9.94
CA GLY A 426 11.76 -20.72 -8.66
C GLY A 426 10.36 -20.93 -8.07
N HIS A 427 9.90 -22.19 -8.08
CA HIS A 427 8.65 -22.62 -7.46
C HIS A 427 8.92 -23.08 -6.03
N THR A 428 8.07 -22.70 -5.08
CA THR A 428 8.14 -23.22 -3.71
C THR A 428 7.87 -24.71 -3.70
N SER A 429 8.69 -25.46 -2.98
CA SER A 429 8.50 -26.88 -2.70
C SER A 429 8.07 -27.07 -1.25
N ASP A 430 7.18 -28.04 -1.00
CA ASP A 430 6.80 -28.42 0.37
C ASP A 430 7.88 -29.31 1.04
N ARG A 431 8.88 -29.77 0.27
CA ARG A 431 10.01 -30.55 0.76
C ARG A 431 11.10 -29.62 1.31
N PRO A 432 11.76 -29.96 2.44
CA PRO A 432 12.92 -29.22 2.90
C PRO A 432 14.05 -29.21 1.86
N GLU A 433 14.73 -28.07 1.72
CA GLU A 433 15.87 -27.94 0.81
C GLU A 433 17.07 -28.73 1.34
N TYR A 434 17.51 -29.73 0.57
CA TYR A 434 18.71 -30.51 0.85
C TYR A 434 19.67 -30.45 -0.36
N GLY A 435 20.94 -30.15 -0.10
CA GLY A 435 21.97 -30.04 -1.15
C GLY A 435 21.88 -28.76 -1.99
N GLN A 436 22.70 -28.67 -3.05
CA GLN A 436 22.80 -27.47 -3.90
C GLN A 436 21.93 -27.51 -5.16
N GLY A 437 21.06 -28.52 -5.31
CA GLY A 437 20.20 -28.65 -6.50
C GLY A 437 20.92 -29.12 -7.78
N GLY A 438 22.10 -29.73 -7.64
CA GLY A 438 22.97 -30.17 -8.75
C GLY A 438 23.92 -29.08 -9.24
N SER A 439 25.10 -29.47 -9.77
CA SER A 439 26.10 -28.50 -10.26
C SER A 439 25.60 -27.73 -11.48
N LEU A 440 26.14 -26.53 -11.72
CA LEU A 440 25.76 -25.71 -12.88
C LEU A 440 26.06 -26.42 -14.21
N GLU A 441 27.11 -27.23 -14.27
CA GLU A 441 27.46 -28.06 -15.43
C GLU A 441 26.36 -29.09 -15.71
N TRP A 442 25.93 -29.80 -14.68
CA TRP A 442 24.84 -30.77 -14.82
C TRP A 442 23.53 -30.09 -15.23
N GLN A 443 23.20 -28.95 -14.61
CA GLN A 443 22.01 -28.17 -14.96
C GLN A 443 22.07 -27.66 -16.40
N ARG A 444 23.22 -27.15 -16.86
CA ARG A 444 23.47 -26.74 -18.25
C ARG A 444 23.22 -27.90 -19.20
N ASP A 445 23.75 -29.09 -18.88
CA ASP A 445 23.61 -30.27 -19.73
C ASP A 445 22.15 -30.73 -19.82
N GLN A 446 21.37 -30.57 -18.75
CA GLN A 446 19.92 -30.78 -18.80
C GLN A 446 19.22 -29.74 -19.69
N LEU A 447 19.59 -28.47 -19.58
CA LEU A 447 19.00 -27.39 -20.37
C LEU A 447 19.34 -27.47 -21.86
N LEU A 448 20.53 -27.95 -22.23
CA LEU A 448 20.92 -28.16 -23.62
C LEU A 448 19.99 -29.15 -24.34
N ARG A 449 19.38 -30.11 -23.62
CA ARG A 449 18.42 -31.07 -24.20
C ARG A 449 17.16 -30.42 -24.75
N ILE A 450 16.84 -29.21 -24.29
CA ILE A 450 15.62 -28.51 -24.66
C ILE A 450 15.86 -27.25 -25.49
N ALA A 451 17.12 -26.83 -25.67
CA ALA A 451 17.48 -25.63 -26.42
C ALA A 451 16.93 -25.70 -27.85
N LEU A 452 16.34 -24.61 -28.34
CA LEU A 452 15.77 -24.56 -29.69
C LEU A 452 16.85 -24.20 -30.71
N PRO A 453 16.76 -24.72 -31.96
CA PRO A 453 17.54 -24.21 -33.06
C PRO A 453 17.12 -22.77 -33.38
N PHE A 454 18.09 -21.93 -33.74
CA PHE A 454 17.85 -20.53 -34.12
C PHE A 454 18.95 -20.01 -35.06
N ASP A 455 18.63 -18.99 -35.84
CA ASP A 455 19.61 -18.22 -36.60
C ASP A 455 20.30 -17.20 -35.66
N PRO A 456 21.64 -17.20 -35.53
CA PRO A 456 22.37 -16.21 -34.73
C PRO A 456 22.03 -14.75 -35.03
N GLY A 457 21.62 -14.43 -36.27
CA GLY A 457 21.24 -13.08 -36.69
C GLY A 457 19.96 -12.55 -36.03
N ILE A 458 19.19 -13.40 -35.34
CA ILE A 458 17.97 -12.96 -34.63
C ILE A 458 18.26 -12.12 -33.39
N VAL A 459 19.45 -12.29 -32.79
CA VAL A 459 19.83 -11.70 -31.50
C VAL A 459 20.31 -10.26 -31.64
#